data_AF-A0A9D6TRB8-F1
#
_entry.id   AF-A0A9D6TRB8-F1
#
_cell.length_a   1.000
_cell.length_b   1.000
_cell.length_c   1.000
_cell.angle_alpha   90.00
_cell.angle_beta   90.00
_cell.angle_gamma   90.00
#
_symmetry.space_group_name_H-M   'P 1'
#
loop_
_entity.id
_entity.type
_entity.pdbx_description
1 polymer ?
#
loop_
_entity_poly.entity_id
_entity_poly.type
_entity_poly.pdbx_seq_one_letter_code
_entity_poly.pdbx_strand_id
1 'polypeptide(L)'
;MIRTLRIMTVLSSAMAVSLCPAREEPMFAMPAAPLELVSNEARFRSFAENVRTEVERLFGVPAAVDDRATLSLLLSTRVHLAHHFGDDEKAISTAAWIRTLQADPALRAFAGLTTLASVEARRQNPGMAPGDAKSRESFFREFTRQLASLPRTPAIAAMLRGQREKIAGLTKETLLAETRDVIIPALERRGHCGLAEADQLVRVRHRLVSILPVRTETLQALDAAIAARPAS
;
A
#
# COMPACT_ATOMS: atom_id res chain seq x y z
N MET A 1 -53.14 2.83 65.93
CA MET A 1 -51.83 2.14 66.07
C MET A 1 -51.31 1.77 64.69
N ILE A 2 -50.07 2.15 64.43
CA ILE A 2 -49.33 2.09 63.16
C ILE A 2 -48.80 0.66 62.91
N ARG A 3 -48.83 0.17 61.66
CA ARG A 3 -47.71 -0.49 60.93
C ARG A 3 -48.18 -1.09 59.59
N THR A 4 -47.84 -0.50 58.44
CA THR A 4 -46.62 -0.67 57.61
C THR A 4 -46.76 -1.80 56.57
N LEU A 5 -47.23 -1.44 55.37
CA LEU A 5 -47.04 -2.24 54.15
C LEU A 5 -45.78 -1.74 53.43
N ARG A 6 -44.85 -2.66 53.16
CA ARG A 6 -43.66 -2.46 52.35
C ARG A 6 -44.05 -2.72 50.89
N ILE A 7 -43.99 -1.71 50.01
CA ILE A 7 -44.05 -1.90 48.56
C ILE A 7 -42.67 -1.58 48.01
N MET A 8 -42.06 -2.59 47.38
CA MET A 8 -40.79 -2.49 46.68
C MET A 8 -40.98 -1.70 45.38
N THR A 9 -40.28 -0.58 45.26
CA THR A 9 -40.14 0.15 44.00
C THR A 9 -39.09 -0.56 43.14
N VAL A 10 -39.51 -1.09 41.98
CA VAL A 10 -38.61 -1.58 40.94
C VAL A 10 -38.10 -0.35 40.17
N LEU A 11 -36.82 0.00 40.38
CA LEU A 11 -36.11 0.95 39.53
C LEU A 11 -35.74 0.24 38.21
N SER A 12 -36.48 0.57 37.16
CA SER A 12 -36.12 0.23 35.78
C SER A 12 -34.96 1.14 35.34
N SER A 13 -33.74 0.61 35.38
CA SER A 13 -32.58 1.24 34.75
C SER A 13 -32.69 1.11 33.24
N ALA A 14 -33.07 2.20 32.57
CA ALA A 14 -32.89 2.34 31.13
C ALA A 14 -31.38 2.34 30.84
N MET A 15 -30.88 1.25 30.26
CA MET A 15 -29.54 1.24 29.67
C MET A 15 -29.55 2.18 28.46
N ALA A 16 -28.84 3.29 28.59
CA ALA A 16 -28.43 4.09 27.45
C ALA A 16 -27.52 3.20 26.57
N VAL A 17 -28.07 2.70 25.46
CA VAL A 17 -27.29 2.15 24.37
C VAL A 17 -26.43 3.31 23.86
N SER A 18 -25.16 3.30 24.24
CA SER A 18 -24.15 4.15 23.59
C SER A 18 -24.02 3.64 22.16
N LEU A 19 -24.79 4.25 21.27
CA LEU A 19 -24.59 4.12 19.83
C LEU A 19 -23.23 4.74 19.54
N CYS A 20 -22.19 3.90 19.41
CA CYS A 20 -20.99 4.35 18.70
C CYS A 20 -21.44 4.97 17.38
N PRO A 21 -21.07 6.22 17.06
CA PRO A 21 -21.38 6.78 15.76
C PRO A 21 -20.83 5.82 14.70
N ALA A 22 -21.67 5.50 13.70
CA ALA A 22 -21.26 4.66 12.59
C ALA A 22 -19.94 5.20 12.03
N ARG A 23 -18.95 4.33 11.91
CA ARG A 23 -17.62 4.68 11.42
C ARG A 23 -17.79 5.19 9.99
N GLU A 24 -17.80 6.51 9.79
CA GLU A 24 -17.92 7.12 8.47
C GLU A 24 -16.73 6.66 7.64
N GLU A 25 -17.01 5.80 6.66
CA GLU A 25 -16.00 5.30 5.75
C GLU A 25 -15.68 6.38 4.72
N PRO A 26 -14.39 6.63 4.43
CA PRO A 26 -14.02 7.62 3.42
C PRO A 26 -14.60 7.24 2.05
N MET A 27 -15.15 8.24 1.37
CA MET A 27 -15.65 8.13 0.01
C MET A 27 -14.79 9.00 -0.91
N PHE A 28 -14.22 8.39 -1.95
CA PHE A 28 -13.33 9.08 -2.87
C PHE A 28 -14.07 9.42 -4.17
N ALA A 29 -14.01 10.69 -4.57
CA ALA A 29 -14.58 11.13 -5.83
C ALA A 29 -13.76 10.58 -7.01
N MET A 30 -14.45 10.01 -8.00
CA MET A 30 -13.83 9.40 -9.18
C MET A 30 -14.00 10.33 -10.40
N PRO A 31 -12.97 11.10 -10.79
CA PRO A 31 -13.09 12.09 -11.87
C PRO A 31 -13.11 11.47 -13.27
N ALA A 32 -12.92 10.15 -13.38
CA ALA A 32 -12.94 9.38 -14.61
C ALA A 32 -13.21 7.89 -14.31
N ALA A 33 -13.44 7.10 -15.36
CA ALA A 33 -13.59 5.64 -15.22
C ALA A 33 -12.28 4.99 -14.69
N PRO A 34 -12.35 3.89 -13.93
CA PRO A 34 -11.17 3.22 -13.34
C PRO A 34 -10.01 2.96 -14.31
N LEU A 35 -10.32 2.49 -15.52
CA LEU A 35 -9.30 2.25 -16.57
C LEU A 35 -8.61 3.53 -17.04
N GLU A 36 -9.37 4.62 -17.18
CA GLU A 36 -8.81 5.93 -17.54
C GLU A 36 -7.96 6.47 -16.40
N LEU A 37 -8.39 6.32 -15.14
CA LEU A 37 -7.61 6.74 -13.97
C LEU A 37 -6.25 6.06 -13.90
N VAL A 38 -6.16 4.74 -14.07
CA VAL A 38 -4.86 4.07 -13.97
C VAL A 38 -3.95 4.32 -15.17
N SER A 39 -4.51 4.71 -16.32
CA SER A 39 -3.77 4.87 -17.58
C SER A 39 -3.36 6.31 -17.88
N ASN A 40 -4.17 7.30 -17.48
CA ASN A 40 -3.97 8.71 -17.79
C ASN A 40 -3.44 9.47 -16.57
N GLU A 41 -2.28 10.13 -16.72
CA GLU A 41 -1.65 10.86 -15.61
C GLU A 41 -2.47 12.05 -15.10
N ALA A 42 -3.03 12.85 -16.00
CA ALA A 42 -3.78 14.05 -15.61
C ALA A 42 -5.05 13.66 -14.83
N ARG A 43 -5.76 12.62 -15.28
CA ARG A 43 -6.93 12.09 -14.57
C ARG A 43 -6.56 11.47 -13.23
N PHE A 44 -5.47 10.70 -13.20
CA PHE A 44 -4.98 10.10 -11.97
C PHE A 44 -4.60 11.15 -10.93
N ARG A 45 -3.96 12.25 -11.35
CA ARG A 45 -3.44 13.26 -10.42
C ARG A 45 -4.53 13.87 -9.55
N SER A 46 -5.65 14.29 -10.14
CA SER A 46 -6.78 14.85 -9.39
C SER A 46 -7.38 13.83 -8.41
N PHE A 47 -7.49 12.57 -8.82
CA PHE A 47 -7.91 11.50 -7.93
C PHE A 47 -6.91 11.30 -6.77
N ALA A 48 -5.62 11.21 -7.09
CA ALA A 48 -4.54 11.00 -6.13
C ALA A 48 -4.43 12.14 -5.10
N GLU A 49 -4.69 13.38 -5.49
CA GLU A 49 -4.70 14.53 -4.57
C GLU A 49 -5.84 14.44 -3.55
N ASN A 50 -7.04 14.04 -3.99
CA ASN A 50 -8.17 13.78 -3.10
C ASN A 50 -7.84 12.63 -2.14
N VAL A 51 -7.37 11.49 -2.68
CA VAL A 51 -7.01 10.32 -1.88
C VAL A 51 -5.91 10.67 -0.86
N ARG A 52 -4.87 11.41 -1.27
CA ARG A 52 -3.79 11.85 -0.38
C ARG A 52 -4.33 12.66 0.79
N THR A 53 -5.19 13.64 0.50
CA THR A 53 -5.75 14.54 1.52
C THR A 53 -6.51 13.75 2.57
N GLU A 54 -7.37 12.84 2.11
CA GLU A 54 -8.20 12.05 3.00
C GLU A 54 -7.42 10.97 3.77
N VAL A 55 -6.43 10.33 3.14
CA VAL A 55 -5.52 9.38 3.82
C VAL A 55 -4.75 10.08 4.94
N GLU A 56 -4.21 11.28 4.70
CA GLU A 56 -3.51 12.05 5.74
C GLU A 56 -4.45 12.49 6.87
N ARG A 57 -5.70 12.85 6.55
CA ARG A 57 -6.74 13.13 7.56
C ARG A 57 -7.01 11.90 8.43
N LEU A 58 -7.12 10.71 7.84
CA LEU A 58 -7.43 9.45 8.54
C LEU A 58 -6.31 9.00 9.48
N PHE A 59 -5.05 9.35 9.22
CA PHE A 59 -3.96 9.12 10.20
C PHE A 59 -4.17 9.92 11.50
N GLY A 60 -4.94 11.00 11.48
CA GLY A 60 -5.34 11.77 12.67
C GLY A 60 -6.57 11.21 13.40
N VAL A 61 -7.18 10.13 12.90
CA VAL A 61 -8.39 9.52 13.49
C VAL A 61 -8.00 8.26 14.27
N PRO A 62 -8.09 8.24 15.61
CA PRO A 62 -7.66 7.10 16.44
C PRO A 62 -8.27 5.76 15.98
N ALA A 63 -9.59 5.75 15.73
CA ALA A 63 -10.28 4.55 15.29
C ALA A 63 -9.71 3.99 13.97
N ALA A 64 -9.20 4.82 13.06
CA ALA A 64 -8.62 4.36 11.79
C ALA A 64 -7.24 3.73 11.97
N VAL A 65 -6.43 4.24 12.91
CA VAL A 65 -5.07 3.75 13.18
C VAL A 65 -5.03 2.54 14.12
N ASP A 66 -6.04 2.40 14.99
CA ASP A 66 -6.15 1.25 15.91
C ASP A 66 -6.58 -0.04 15.20
N ASP A 67 -7.29 0.07 14.07
CA ASP A 67 -7.63 -1.08 13.25
C ASP A 67 -6.49 -1.43 12.30
N ARG A 68 -5.85 -2.59 12.53
CA ARG A 68 -4.69 -3.05 11.76
C ARG A 68 -4.96 -3.15 10.26
N ALA A 69 -6.17 -3.55 9.85
CA ALA A 69 -6.53 -3.67 8.45
C ALA A 69 -6.58 -2.29 7.77
N THR A 70 -7.30 -1.35 8.38
CA THR A 70 -7.37 0.05 7.92
C THR A 70 -5.99 0.69 7.91
N LEU A 71 -5.20 0.59 8.98
CA LEU A 71 -3.84 1.14 9.03
C LEU A 71 -2.95 0.60 7.91
N SER A 72 -3.03 -0.70 7.62
CA SER A 72 -2.26 -1.33 6.55
C SER A 72 -2.62 -0.76 5.17
N LEU A 73 -3.91 -0.52 4.91
CA LEU A 73 -4.38 0.13 3.68
C LEU A 73 -3.92 1.58 3.62
N LEU A 74 -4.04 2.35 4.70
CA LEU A 74 -3.59 3.74 4.76
C LEU A 74 -2.10 3.87 4.44
N LEU A 75 -1.26 3.01 5.03
CA LEU A 75 0.18 3.01 4.79
C LEU A 75 0.53 2.58 3.37
N SER A 76 -0.14 1.56 2.85
CA SER A 76 0.00 1.10 1.46
C SER A 76 -0.34 2.23 0.48
N THR A 77 -1.48 2.88 0.65
CA THR A 77 -1.89 4.01 -0.19
C THR A 77 -0.90 5.17 -0.08
N ARG A 78 -0.50 5.53 1.15
CA ARG A 78 0.42 6.66 1.40
C ARG A 78 1.78 6.47 0.74
N VAL A 79 2.40 5.28 0.81
CA VAL A 79 3.72 5.07 0.20
C VAL A 79 3.67 5.15 -1.33
N HIS A 80 2.61 4.62 -1.95
CA HIS A 80 2.43 4.71 -3.40
C HIS A 80 2.14 6.14 -3.87
N LEU A 81 1.31 6.88 -3.12
CA LEU A 81 1.07 8.31 -3.39
C LEU A 81 2.34 9.14 -3.24
N ALA A 82 3.16 8.86 -2.21
CA ALA A 82 4.44 9.53 -2.03
C ALA A 82 5.36 9.34 -3.25
N HIS A 83 5.44 8.12 -3.80
CA HIS A 83 6.15 7.89 -5.06
C HIS A 83 5.57 8.65 -6.24
N HIS A 84 4.24 8.75 -6.33
CA HIS A 84 3.57 9.45 -7.41
C HIS A 84 3.85 10.96 -7.39
N PHE A 85 3.85 11.56 -6.20
CA PHE A 85 4.14 12.98 -6.02
C PHE A 85 5.63 13.31 -5.87
N GLY A 86 6.52 12.31 -5.92
CA GLY A 86 7.96 12.50 -5.71
C GLY A 86 8.32 12.95 -4.29
N ASP A 87 7.49 12.65 -3.30
CA ASP A 87 7.73 12.94 -1.89
C ASP A 87 8.59 11.83 -1.27
N ASP A 88 9.90 11.93 -1.53
CA ASP A 88 10.88 10.90 -1.16
C ASP A 88 10.96 10.68 0.36
N GLU A 89 10.89 11.74 1.17
CA GLU A 89 10.92 11.64 2.63
C GLU A 89 9.68 10.93 3.18
N LYS A 90 8.49 11.25 2.64
CA LYS A 90 7.26 10.55 3.01
C LYS A 90 7.28 9.09 2.56
N ALA A 91 7.84 8.78 1.39
CA ALA A 91 7.97 7.41 0.92
C ALA A 91 8.87 6.58 1.85
N ILE A 92 10.06 7.11 2.22
CA ILE A 92 11.00 6.45 3.14
C ILE A 92 10.38 6.25 4.52
N SER A 93 9.83 7.31 5.11
CA SER A 93 9.26 7.23 6.46
C SER A 93 8.05 6.30 6.54
N THR A 94 7.18 6.31 5.51
CA THR A 94 6.04 5.37 5.42
C THR A 94 6.51 3.93 5.25
N ALA A 95 7.52 3.68 4.41
CA ALA A 95 8.11 2.34 4.25
C ALA A 95 8.74 1.82 5.54
N ALA A 96 9.40 2.71 6.31
CA ALA A 96 9.93 2.39 7.63
C ALA A 96 8.80 2.00 8.60
N TRP A 97 7.67 2.72 8.61
CA TRP A 97 6.52 2.36 9.42
C TRP A 97 5.91 1.02 9.01
N ILE A 98 5.73 0.76 7.71
CA ILE A 98 5.27 -0.56 7.23
C ILE A 98 6.19 -1.67 7.74
N ARG A 99 7.51 -1.44 7.74
CA ARG A 99 8.50 -2.38 8.24
C ARG A 99 8.32 -2.66 9.74
N THR A 100 8.09 -1.66 10.58
CA THR A 100 7.92 -1.87 12.04
C THR A 100 6.68 -2.71 12.37
N LEU A 101 5.65 -2.68 11.50
CA LEU A 101 4.41 -3.45 11.70
C LEU A 101 4.50 -4.93 11.30
N GLN A 102 5.59 -5.36 10.63
CA GLN A 102 5.76 -6.75 10.22
C GLN A 102 6.17 -7.61 11.42
N ALA A 103 5.34 -8.61 11.76
CA ALA A 103 5.67 -9.59 12.79
C ALA A 103 6.66 -10.64 12.27
N ASP A 104 6.47 -11.10 11.03
CA ASP A 104 7.35 -12.05 10.35
C ASP A 104 8.71 -11.38 10.03
N PRO A 105 9.84 -11.94 10.49
CA PRO A 105 11.17 -11.38 10.24
C PRO A 105 11.56 -11.31 8.76
N ALA A 106 11.13 -12.27 7.93
CA ALA A 106 11.39 -12.25 6.50
C ALA A 106 10.58 -11.15 5.80
N LEU A 107 9.30 -10.98 6.15
CA LEU A 107 8.50 -9.83 5.66
C LEU A 107 9.10 -8.51 6.11
N ARG A 108 9.55 -8.41 7.36
CA ARG A 108 10.23 -7.21 7.89
C ARG A 108 11.50 -6.87 7.10
N ALA A 109 12.33 -7.87 6.80
CA ALA A 109 13.57 -7.67 6.05
C ALA A 109 13.31 -7.17 4.61
N PHE A 110 12.21 -7.61 3.99
CA PHE A 110 11.83 -7.18 2.63
C PHE A 110 11.02 -5.89 2.55
N ALA A 111 10.34 -5.51 3.64
CA ALA A 111 9.49 -4.33 3.66
C ALA A 111 10.29 -3.08 3.27
N GLY A 112 9.85 -2.39 2.22
CA GLY A 112 10.40 -1.10 1.77
C GLY A 112 11.62 -1.16 0.85
N LEU A 113 12.17 -2.34 0.51
CA LEU A 113 13.40 -2.39 -0.30
C LEU A 113 13.25 -1.69 -1.66
N THR A 114 12.19 -2.02 -2.39
CA THR A 114 11.90 -1.37 -3.69
C THR A 114 11.68 0.13 -3.54
N THR A 115 10.97 0.57 -2.49
CA THR A 115 10.79 2.00 -2.20
C THR A 115 12.12 2.72 -2.00
N LEU A 116 13.00 2.16 -1.17
CA LEU A 116 14.32 2.74 -0.90
C LEU A 116 15.16 2.80 -2.18
N ALA A 117 15.17 1.74 -2.99
CA ALA A 117 15.89 1.73 -4.26
C ALA A 117 15.35 2.74 -5.27
N SER A 118 14.03 2.87 -5.39
CA SER A 118 13.41 3.85 -6.30
C SER A 118 13.65 5.30 -5.85
N VAL A 119 13.63 5.58 -4.55
CA VAL A 119 13.96 6.91 -4.01
C VAL A 119 15.43 7.25 -4.26
N GLU A 120 16.34 6.33 -3.98
CA GLU A 120 17.77 6.55 -4.21
C GLU A 120 18.08 6.78 -5.70
N ALA A 121 17.45 6.02 -6.60
CA ALA A 121 17.56 6.23 -8.04
C ALA A 121 17.10 7.64 -8.45
N ARG A 122 15.97 8.11 -7.89
CA ARG A 122 15.44 9.47 -8.15
C ARG A 122 16.38 10.56 -7.64
N ARG A 123 16.95 10.39 -6.44
CA ARG A 123 17.89 11.34 -5.83
C ARG A 123 19.16 11.51 -6.65
N GLN A 124 19.68 10.41 -7.19
CA GLN A 124 20.87 10.44 -8.05
C GLN A 124 20.57 10.96 -9.46
N ASN A 125 19.32 10.83 -9.92
CA ASN A 125 18.90 11.16 -11.28
C ASN A 125 17.66 12.07 -11.27
N PRO A 126 17.77 13.30 -10.74
CA PRO A 126 16.63 14.19 -10.60
C PRO A 126 16.01 14.51 -11.97
N GLY A 127 14.68 14.45 -12.04
CA GLY A 127 13.91 14.70 -13.27
C GLY A 127 13.86 13.52 -14.25
N MET A 128 14.59 12.43 -14.01
CA MET A 128 14.56 11.26 -14.87
C MET A 128 13.41 10.32 -14.49
N ALA A 129 12.65 9.88 -15.49
CA ALA A 129 11.59 8.90 -15.28
C ALA A 129 12.20 7.53 -14.87
N PRO A 130 11.47 6.67 -14.12
CA PRO A 130 11.97 5.35 -13.73
C PRO A 130 12.42 4.45 -14.88
N GLY A 131 11.91 4.66 -16.10
CA GLY A 131 12.31 3.90 -17.29
C GLY A 131 13.59 4.40 -17.99
N ASP A 132 14.10 5.56 -17.60
CA ASP A 132 15.35 6.11 -18.14
C ASP A 132 16.54 5.22 -17.78
N ALA A 133 17.48 5.04 -18.72
CA ALA A 133 18.61 4.12 -18.55
C ALA A 133 19.44 4.40 -17.29
N LYS A 134 19.73 5.66 -16.96
CA LYS A 134 20.52 6.03 -15.76
C LYS A 134 19.75 5.80 -14.47
N SER A 135 18.44 6.09 -14.51
CA SER A 135 17.53 5.82 -13.39
C SER A 135 17.43 4.31 -13.12
N ARG A 136 17.26 3.48 -14.16
CA ARG A 136 17.23 2.02 -14.04
C ARG A 136 18.55 1.45 -13.52
N GLU A 137 19.69 1.94 -14.00
CA GLU A 137 21.02 1.52 -13.51
C GLU A 137 21.20 1.83 -12.03
N SER A 138 20.79 3.02 -11.60
CA SER A 138 20.88 3.45 -10.21
C SER A 138 19.95 2.64 -9.30
N PHE A 139 18.73 2.38 -9.76
CA PHE A 139 17.79 1.48 -9.10
C PHE A 139 18.37 0.08 -8.96
N PHE A 140 18.90 -0.49 -10.05
CA PHE A 140 19.46 -1.83 -10.07
C PHE A 140 20.60 -1.99 -9.07
N ARG A 141 21.54 -1.04 -9.07
CA ARG A 141 22.68 -1.04 -8.15
C ARG A 141 22.22 -1.00 -6.69
N GLU A 142 21.31 -0.09 -6.37
CA GLU A 142 20.83 0.06 -5.00
C GLU A 142 20.00 -1.14 -4.55
N PHE A 143 19.08 -1.63 -5.39
CA PHE A 143 18.29 -2.80 -5.07
C PHE A 143 19.16 -4.05 -4.88
N THR A 144 20.16 -4.26 -5.74
CA THR A 144 21.14 -5.35 -5.59
C THR A 144 21.90 -5.26 -4.27
N ARG A 145 22.39 -4.06 -3.91
CA ARG A 145 23.09 -3.80 -2.63
C ARG A 145 22.21 -4.17 -1.44
N GLN A 146 20.93 -3.79 -1.50
CA GLN A 146 19.95 -4.12 -0.46
C GLN A 146 19.65 -5.62 -0.37
N LEU A 147 19.49 -6.32 -1.50
CA LEU A 147 19.27 -7.77 -1.49
C LEU A 147 20.49 -8.55 -0.95
N ALA A 148 21.70 -8.05 -1.20
CA ALA A 148 22.93 -8.66 -0.71
C ALA A 148 23.05 -8.64 0.82
N SER A 149 22.43 -7.66 1.50
CA SER A 149 22.46 -7.54 2.96
C SER A 149 21.40 -8.40 3.67
N LEU A 150 20.46 -9.01 2.92
CA LEU A 150 19.44 -9.85 3.51
C LEU A 150 20.03 -11.11 4.17
N PRO A 151 19.46 -11.60 5.29
CA PRO A 151 19.88 -12.85 5.90
C PRO A 151 19.86 -14.02 4.89
N ARG A 152 20.78 -14.97 5.02
CA ARG A 152 20.85 -16.16 4.15
C ARG A 152 19.98 -17.31 4.65
N THR A 153 18.84 -17.01 5.27
CA THR A 153 17.93 -18.01 5.84
C THR A 153 17.02 -18.62 4.78
N PRO A 154 16.50 -19.85 4.98
CA PRO A 154 15.54 -20.47 4.06
C PRO A 154 14.27 -19.63 3.84
N ALA A 155 13.79 -18.94 4.89
CA ALA A 155 12.63 -18.05 4.79
C ALA A 155 12.87 -16.86 3.84
N ILE A 156 14.07 -16.28 3.86
CA ILE A 156 14.46 -15.23 2.91
C ILE A 156 14.59 -15.79 1.50
N ALA A 157 15.13 -16.99 1.32
CA ALA A 157 15.21 -17.63 0.01
C ALA A 157 13.81 -17.88 -0.60
N ALA A 158 12.86 -18.36 0.21
CA ALA A 158 11.47 -18.51 -0.19
C ALA A 158 10.83 -17.16 -0.55
N MET A 159 11.08 -16.11 0.24
CA MET A 159 10.59 -14.76 -0.04
C MET A 159 11.16 -14.21 -1.35
N LEU A 160 12.46 -14.36 -1.61
CA LEU A 160 13.08 -13.95 -2.88
C LEU A 160 12.41 -14.62 -4.08
N ARG A 161 12.20 -15.95 -4.02
CA ARG A 161 11.52 -16.71 -5.08
C ARG A 161 10.09 -16.23 -5.30
N GLY A 162 9.33 -16.07 -4.23
CA GLY A 162 7.95 -15.57 -4.32
C GLY A 162 7.87 -14.14 -4.86
N GLN A 163 8.80 -13.24 -4.50
CA GLN A 163 8.85 -11.90 -5.09
C GLN A 163 9.24 -11.94 -6.57
N ARG A 164 10.20 -12.79 -6.94
CA ARG A 164 10.61 -12.99 -8.33
C ARG A 164 9.46 -13.49 -9.19
N GLU A 165 8.70 -14.47 -8.72
CA GLU A 165 7.50 -14.98 -9.40
C GLU A 165 6.44 -13.88 -9.57
N LYS A 166 6.16 -13.12 -8.51
CA LYS A 166 5.22 -11.99 -8.56
C LYS A 166 5.63 -10.96 -9.62
N ILE A 167 6.89 -10.52 -9.63
CA ILE A 167 7.40 -9.54 -10.60
C ILE A 167 7.40 -10.11 -12.02
N ALA A 168 7.71 -11.39 -12.19
CA ALA A 168 7.69 -12.05 -13.49
C ALA A 168 6.28 -12.05 -14.10
N GLY A 169 5.24 -12.21 -13.29
CA GLY A 169 3.85 -12.14 -13.72
C GLY A 169 3.35 -10.73 -14.09
N LEU A 170 4.08 -9.66 -13.74
CA LEU A 170 3.62 -8.30 -14.01
C LEU A 170 3.84 -7.92 -15.48
N THR A 171 2.75 -7.62 -16.18
CA THR A 171 2.72 -6.93 -17.47
C THR A 171 1.68 -5.81 -17.46
N LYS A 172 1.73 -4.92 -18.45
CA LYS A 172 0.69 -3.88 -18.60
C LYS A 172 -0.69 -4.51 -18.72
N GLU A 173 -0.82 -5.58 -19.49
CA GLU A 173 -2.07 -6.29 -19.74
C GLU A 173 -2.63 -6.89 -18.45
N THR A 174 -1.78 -7.53 -17.63
CA THR A 174 -2.22 -8.11 -16.33
C THR A 174 -2.70 -7.04 -15.36
N LEU A 175 -2.09 -5.85 -15.35
CA LEU A 175 -2.48 -4.73 -14.49
C LEU A 175 -3.79 -4.07 -14.95
N LEU A 176 -3.99 -3.96 -16.26
CA LEU A 176 -5.25 -3.49 -16.83
C LEU A 176 -6.36 -4.54 -16.68
N ALA A 177 -6.04 -5.83 -16.70
CA ALA A 177 -6.96 -6.91 -16.36
C ALA A 177 -7.36 -6.87 -14.89
N GLU A 178 -6.42 -6.67 -13.94
CA GLU A 178 -6.74 -6.47 -12.52
C GLU A 178 -7.77 -5.33 -12.32
N THR A 179 -7.62 -4.23 -13.06
CA THR A 179 -8.59 -3.12 -13.01
C THR A 179 -9.98 -3.51 -13.54
N ARG A 180 -10.03 -4.25 -14.66
CA ARG A 180 -11.28 -4.68 -15.30
C ARG A 180 -12.01 -5.76 -14.53
N ASP A 181 -11.27 -6.75 -14.06
CA ASP A 181 -11.85 -8.02 -13.62
C ASP A 181 -12.00 -8.07 -12.09
N VAL A 182 -11.29 -7.19 -11.36
CA VAL A 182 -11.34 -7.12 -9.89
C VAL A 182 -11.88 -5.78 -9.40
N ILE A 183 -11.27 -4.67 -9.80
CA ILE A 183 -11.57 -3.35 -9.22
C ILE A 183 -12.94 -2.83 -9.67
N ILE A 184 -13.22 -2.86 -10.98
CA ILE A 184 -14.52 -2.40 -11.52
C ILE A 184 -15.70 -3.17 -10.88
N PRO A 185 -15.71 -4.52 -10.85
CA PRO A 185 -16.78 -5.27 -10.20
C PRO A 185 -16.92 -5.00 -8.70
N ALA A 186 -15.81 -4.70 -8.00
CA ALA A 186 -15.86 -4.31 -6.59
C ALA A 186 -16.55 -2.95 -6.41
N LEU A 187 -16.19 -1.96 -7.23
CA LEU A 187 -16.82 -0.64 -7.25
C LEU A 187 -18.32 -0.72 -7.56
N GLU A 188 -18.70 -1.51 -8.57
CA GLU A 188 -20.10 -1.70 -8.96
C GLU A 188 -20.93 -2.33 -7.85
N ARG A 189 -20.41 -3.39 -7.22
CA ARG A 189 -21.09 -4.06 -6.09
C ARG A 189 -21.25 -3.15 -4.90
N ARG A 190 -20.26 -2.29 -4.66
CA ARG A 190 -20.21 -1.39 -3.51
C ARG A 190 -21.04 -0.12 -3.72
N GLY A 191 -21.12 0.37 -4.96
CA GLY A 191 -21.79 1.62 -5.34
C GLY A 191 -20.93 2.88 -5.16
N HIS A 192 -19.76 2.78 -4.51
CA HIS A 192 -18.82 3.90 -4.33
C HIS A 192 -17.37 3.42 -4.22
N CYS A 193 -16.44 4.36 -4.37
CA CYS A 193 -15.00 4.12 -4.14
C CYS A 193 -14.66 4.37 -2.67
N GLY A 194 -14.37 3.31 -1.92
CA GLY A 194 -13.88 3.36 -0.55
C GLY A 194 -12.35 3.28 -0.48
N LEU A 195 -11.80 3.12 0.73
CA LEU A 195 -10.36 3.07 0.93
C LEU A 195 -9.71 1.88 0.23
N ALA A 196 -10.39 0.73 0.21
CA ALA A 196 -9.89 -0.48 -0.43
C ALA A 196 -9.78 -0.30 -1.96
N GLU A 197 -10.82 0.23 -2.60
CA GLU A 197 -10.82 0.47 -4.04
C GLU A 197 -9.82 1.58 -4.43
N ALA A 198 -9.71 2.63 -3.60
CA ALA A 198 -8.74 3.69 -3.82
C ALA A 198 -7.28 3.19 -3.71
N ASP A 199 -6.98 2.38 -2.70
CA ASP A 199 -5.67 1.72 -2.57
C ASP A 199 -5.35 0.87 -3.81
N GLN A 200 -6.30 0.07 -4.29
CA GLN A 200 -6.11 -0.78 -5.48
C GLN A 200 -5.80 0.06 -6.73
N LEU A 201 -6.56 1.12 -6.99
CA LEU A 201 -6.34 2.02 -8.13
C LEU A 201 -4.96 2.70 -8.06
N VAL A 202 -4.60 3.22 -6.89
CA VAL A 202 -3.29 3.84 -6.65
C VAL A 202 -2.17 2.81 -6.84
N ARG A 203 -2.33 1.60 -6.33
CA ARG A 203 -1.37 0.50 -6.45
C ARG A 203 -1.17 0.07 -7.90
N VAL A 204 -2.24 -0.10 -8.67
CA VAL A 204 -2.15 -0.43 -10.11
C VAL A 204 -1.39 0.67 -10.84
N ARG A 205 -1.73 1.94 -10.61
CA ARG A 205 -1.01 3.07 -11.22
C ARG A 205 0.48 3.04 -10.86
N HIS A 206 0.80 2.87 -9.57
CA HIS A 206 2.19 2.78 -9.12
C HIS A 206 2.95 1.63 -9.81
N ARG A 207 2.33 0.46 -9.93
CA ARG A 207 2.94 -0.67 -10.66
C ARG A 207 3.19 -0.33 -12.13
N LEU A 208 2.25 0.34 -12.80
CA LEU A 208 2.40 0.74 -14.21
C LEU A 208 3.55 1.74 -14.43
N VAL A 209 3.69 2.75 -13.56
CA VAL A 209 4.59 3.90 -13.82
C VAL A 209 5.89 3.86 -13.03
N SER A 210 5.98 3.05 -11.97
CA SER A 210 7.16 3.00 -11.09
C SER A 210 7.82 1.62 -11.05
N ILE A 211 7.05 0.52 -11.16
CA ILE A 211 7.59 -0.84 -11.05
C ILE A 211 7.87 -1.47 -12.41
N LEU A 212 6.89 -1.42 -13.32
CA LEU A 212 7.03 -2.00 -14.66
C LEU A 212 8.24 -1.44 -15.44
N PRO A 213 8.59 -0.15 -15.36
CA PRO A 213 9.76 0.38 -16.05
C PRO A 213 11.10 -0.17 -15.58
N VAL A 214 11.18 -0.69 -14.36
CA VAL A 214 12.40 -1.31 -13.77
C VAL A 214 12.26 -2.82 -13.60
N ARG A 215 11.27 -3.44 -14.26
CA ARG A 215 10.95 -4.87 -14.10
C ARG A 215 12.13 -5.77 -14.44
N THR A 216 12.83 -5.48 -15.54
CA THR A 216 13.97 -6.28 -15.99
C THR A 216 15.09 -6.28 -14.97
N GLU A 217 15.47 -5.11 -14.48
CA GLU A 217 16.49 -4.92 -13.45
C GLU A 217 16.08 -5.58 -12.12
N THR A 218 14.80 -5.49 -11.76
CA THR A 218 14.26 -6.16 -10.57
C THR A 218 14.40 -7.67 -10.67
N LEU A 219 14.05 -8.28 -11.81
CA LEU A 219 14.18 -9.71 -12.03
C LEU A 219 15.65 -10.15 -12.01
N GLN A 220 16.53 -9.41 -12.69
CA GLN A 220 17.97 -9.69 -12.70
C GLN A 220 18.57 -9.67 -11.29
N ALA A 221 18.21 -8.66 -10.48
CA ALA A 221 18.71 -8.54 -9.11
C ALA A 221 18.19 -9.68 -8.21
N LEU A 222 16.91 -10.06 -8.36
CA LEU A 222 16.32 -11.18 -7.61
C LEU A 222 16.95 -12.52 -8.00
N ASP A 223 17.10 -12.79 -9.30
CA ASP A 223 17.71 -14.03 -9.81
C ASP A 223 19.17 -14.16 -9.29
N ALA A 224 19.94 -13.07 -9.31
CA ALA A 224 21.29 -13.06 -8.74
C ALA A 224 21.30 -13.30 -7.22
N ALA A 225 20.38 -12.68 -6.47
CA ALA A 225 20.28 -12.86 -5.02
C ALA A 225 19.86 -14.29 -4.62
N ILE A 226 19.02 -14.94 -5.45
CA ILE A 226 18.62 -16.34 -5.31
C ILE A 226 19.81 -17.26 -5.60
N ALA A 227 20.51 -17.06 -6.72
CA ALA A 227 21.65 -17.89 -7.12
C ALA A 227 22.80 -17.84 -6.10
N ALA A 228 22.99 -16.70 -5.43
CA ALA A 228 23.99 -16.53 -4.37
C ALA A 228 23.64 -17.24 -3.05
N ARG A 229 22.50 -17.95 -2.97
CA ARG A 229 22.06 -18.68 -1.77
C ARG A 229 22.10 -20.17 -2.01
N PRO A 230 22.50 -20.98 -1.01
CA PRO A 230 22.51 -22.43 -1.15
C PRO A 230 21.11 -22.95 -1.47
N ALA A 231 21.03 -23.96 -2.34
CA ALA A 231 19.81 -24.71 -2.56
C ALA A 231 19.44 -25.42 -1.24
N SER A 232 18.46 -24.86 -0.54
CA SER A 232 17.83 -25.48 0.62
C SER A 232 16.93 -26.62 0.19
#